data_AF-A0A1Y6FG49-F1
#
_entry.id   AF-A0A1Y6FG49-F1
#
_cell.length_a   1.000
_cell.length_b   1.000
_cell.length_c   1.000
_cell.angle_alpha   90.00
_cell.angle_beta   90.00
_cell.angle_gamma   90.00
#
_symmetry.space_group_name_H-M   'P 1'
#
loop_
_entity.id
_entity.type
_entity.pdbx_description
1 polymer ?
#
loop_
_entity_poly.entity_id
_entity_poly.type
_entity_poly.pdbx_seq_one_letter_code
_entity_poly.pdbx_strand_id
1 'polypeptide(L)'
;ATKLLSTVGPRPLLIVGPLISAAGLAYLSLITADGSYFVQVMPALIVVGIGMAMIFVPLQNLALTGVAPQDAGAASATLNSALQIGGSIGLSVFTALYASTVAGYDGGGTQLDAFTSGYSVAFIAAAIGLVLASIIAAVFIRGTKSELLPQGSDAGSAAPVLAH
;
A
#
# COMPACT_ATOMS: atom_id res chain seq x y z
N ALA A 1 10.16 10.03 2.37
CA ALA A 1 10.00 9.13 1.20
C ALA A 1 10.92 9.52 0.03
N THR A 2 10.95 10.79 -0.41
CA THR A 2 11.71 11.26 -1.58
C THR A 2 13.23 11.01 -1.51
N LYS A 3 13.86 11.11 -0.33
CA LYS A 3 15.29 10.73 -0.11
C LYS A 3 15.57 9.22 -0.02
N LEU A 4 14.57 8.41 0.33
CA LEU A 4 14.72 6.95 0.41
C LEU A 4 14.65 6.32 -0.99
N LEU A 5 13.82 6.88 -1.86
CA LEU A 5 13.67 6.47 -3.26
C LEU A 5 15.00 6.61 -4.03
N SER A 6 15.76 7.69 -3.80
CA SER A 6 17.06 7.94 -4.45
C SER A 6 18.18 7.00 -3.99
N THR A 7 18.06 6.41 -2.80
CA THR A 7 19.19 5.72 -2.15
C THR A 7 19.00 4.20 -2.09
N VAL A 8 17.76 3.70 -2.02
CA VAL A 8 17.47 2.27 -1.76
C VAL A 8 16.89 1.55 -2.99
N GLY A 9 16.28 2.28 -3.93
CA GLY A 9 15.62 1.72 -5.10
C GLY A 9 14.19 1.22 -4.79
N PRO A 10 13.36 0.98 -5.82
CA PRO A 10 11.93 0.68 -5.67
C PRO A 10 11.66 -0.69 -5.05
N ARG A 11 12.53 -1.68 -5.28
CA ARG A 11 12.30 -3.08 -4.91
C ARG A 11 12.28 -3.31 -3.40
N PRO A 12 13.24 -2.80 -2.60
CA PRO A 12 13.16 -2.95 -1.15
C PRO A 12 11.95 -2.23 -0.55
N LEU A 13 11.54 -1.09 -1.11
CA LEU A 13 10.36 -0.35 -0.64
C LEU A 13 9.06 -1.15 -0.85
N LEU A 14 8.93 -1.81 -2.01
CA LEU A 14 7.75 -2.64 -2.33
C LEU A 14 7.71 -3.97 -1.58
N ILE A 15 8.82 -4.42 -0.99
CA ILE A 15 8.86 -5.62 -0.13
C ILE A 15 8.64 -5.22 1.33
N VAL A 16 9.35 -4.20 1.82
CA VAL A 16 9.32 -3.77 3.22
C VAL A 16 8.04 -3.02 3.55
N GLY A 17 7.52 -2.19 2.64
CA GLY A 17 6.29 -1.41 2.84
C GLY A 17 5.09 -2.28 3.24
N PRO A 18 4.73 -3.33 2.47
CA PRO A 18 3.65 -4.22 2.84
C PRO A 18 3.88 -4.97 4.15
N LEU A 19 5.13 -5.33 4.49
CA LEU A 19 5.43 -5.98 5.77
C LEU A 19 5.25 -5.04 6.96
N ILE A 20 5.65 -3.77 6.83
CA ILE A 20 5.41 -2.74 7.84
C ILE A 20 3.90 -2.53 8.03
N SER A 21 3.15 -2.38 6.94
CA SER A 21 1.70 -2.25 7.01
C SER A 21 1.03 -3.49 7.62
N ALA A 22 1.50 -4.70 7.29
CA ALA A 22 1.00 -5.94 7.87
C ALA A 22 1.25 -6.00 9.37
N ALA A 23 2.42 -5.55 9.86
CA ALA A 23 2.70 -5.47 11.29
C ALA A 23 1.77 -4.48 12.00
N GLY A 24 1.49 -3.33 11.38
CA GLY A 24 0.52 -2.35 11.91
C GLY A 24 -0.90 -2.91 11.98
N LEU A 25 -1.35 -3.64 10.95
CA LEU A 25 -2.66 -4.30 10.94
C LEU A 25 -2.73 -5.45 11.96
N ALA A 26 -1.67 -6.25 12.10
CA ALA A 26 -1.59 -7.29 13.12
C ALA A 26 -1.68 -6.69 14.52
N TYR A 27 -1.06 -5.53 14.76
CA TYR A 27 -1.20 -4.82 16.03
C TYR A 27 -2.64 -4.32 16.26
N LEU A 28 -3.30 -3.78 15.23
CA LEU A 28 -4.72 -3.38 15.32
C LEU A 28 -5.65 -4.58 15.60
N SER A 29 -5.29 -5.78 15.16
CA SER A 29 -6.09 -6.98 15.43
C SER A 29 -6.17 -7.37 16.91
N LEU A 30 -5.26 -6.84 17.73
CA LEU A 30 -5.17 -7.09 19.18
C LEU A 30 -5.90 -6.01 20.01
N ILE A 31 -6.58 -5.06 19.37
CA ILE A 31 -7.31 -4.01 20.09
C ILE A 31 -8.47 -4.62 20.88
N THR A 32 -8.57 -4.20 22.14
CA THR A 32 -9.66 -4.55 23.05
C THR A 32 -10.63 -3.38 23.18
N ALA A 33 -11.90 -3.67 23.47
CA ALA A 33 -12.96 -2.66 23.64
C ALA A 33 -12.62 -1.56 24.67
N ASP A 34 -11.86 -1.88 25.72
CA ASP A 34 -11.49 -0.95 26.80
C ASP A 34 -10.15 -0.23 26.57
N GLY A 35 -9.57 -0.36 25.36
CA GLY A 35 -8.24 0.16 25.04
C GLY A 35 -8.16 1.68 24.89
N SER A 36 -7.02 2.27 25.28
CA SER A 36 -6.74 3.69 25.02
C SER A 36 -6.40 3.92 23.54
N TYR A 37 -7.19 4.77 22.87
CA TYR A 37 -7.00 5.16 21.47
C TYR A 37 -5.56 5.64 21.17
N PHE A 38 -5.00 6.47 22.04
CA PHE A 38 -3.68 7.06 21.83
C PHE A 38 -2.53 6.04 21.95
N VAL A 39 -2.75 4.94 22.66
CA VAL A 39 -1.73 3.92 22.90
C VAL A 39 -1.87 2.75 21.94
N GLN A 40 -3.11 2.38 21.56
CA GLN A 40 -3.35 1.18 20.76
C GLN A 40 -3.65 1.49 19.28
N VAL A 41 -4.40 2.55 18.99
CA VAL A 41 -4.89 2.83 17.62
C VAL A 41 -3.94 3.78 16.90
N MET A 42 -3.62 4.92 17.52
CA MET A 42 -2.80 5.97 16.92
C MET A 42 -1.42 5.47 16.41
N PRO A 43 -0.59 4.75 17.20
CA PRO A 43 0.70 4.29 16.71
C PRO A 43 0.56 3.29 15.56
N ALA A 44 -0.45 2.43 15.61
CA ALA A 44 -0.69 1.46 14.55
C ALA A 44 -1.10 2.12 13.23
N LEU A 45 -1.96 3.15 13.28
CA LEU A 45 -2.31 3.95 12.11
C LEU A 45 -1.11 4.67 11.50
N ILE A 46 -0.20 5.18 12.34
CA ILE A 46 1.06 5.79 11.87
C ILE A 46 1.91 4.74 11.14
N VAL A 47 2.07 3.55 11.72
CA VAL A 47 2.84 2.44 11.13
C VAL A 47 2.24 2.01 9.78
N VAL A 48 0.92 1.82 9.73
CA VAL A 48 0.22 1.47 8.49
C VAL A 48 0.41 2.56 7.44
N GLY A 49 0.27 3.84 7.81
CA GLY A 49 0.46 4.98 6.92
C GLY A 49 1.87 5.07 6.35
N ILE A 50 2.89 4.81 7.17
CA ILE A 50 4.29 4.76 6.72
C ILE A 50 4.49 3.64 5.70
N GLY A 51 3.99 2.42 6.00
CA GLY A 51 4.10 1.30 5.07
C GLY A 51 3.36 1.55 3.75
N MET A 52 2.17 2.16 3.80
CA MET A 52 1.40 2.54 2.61
C MET A 52 2.12 3.59 1.75
N ALA A 53 2.73 4.60 2.37
CA ALA A 53 3.53 5.58 1.65
C ALA A 53 4.72 4.93 0.91
N MET A 54 5.31 3.87 1.46
CA MET A 54 6.38 3.10 0.80
C MET A 54 5.88 2.25 -0.38
N ILE A 55 4.58 1.92 -0.42
CA ILE A 55 3.95 1.18 -1.52
C ILE A 55 3.53 2.13 -2.65
N PHE A 56 2.76 3.16 -2.33
CA PHE A 56 2.12 4.03 -3.34
C PHE A 56 3.12 4.86 -4.16
N VAL A 57 4.21 5.32 -3.54
CA VAL A 57 5.22 6.16 -4.19
C VAL A 57 5.93 5.41 -5.34
N PRO A 58 6.55 4.23 -5.14
CA PRO A 58 7.19 3.50 -6.23
C PRO A 58 6.19 2.88 -7.22
N LEU A 59 4.98 2.51 -6.77
CA LEU A 59 3.98 1.87 -7.63
C LEU A 59 3.54 2.78 -8.79
N GLN A 60 3.28 4.05 -8.52
CA GLN A 60 2.91 5.01 -9.57
C GLN A 60 4.03 5.20 -10.59
N ASN A 61 5.28 5.27 -10.15
CA ASN A 61 6.43 5.43 -11.05
C ASN A 61 6.65 4.19 -11.93
N LEU A 62 6.59 2.99 -11.34
CA LEU A 62 6.79 1.73 -12.05
C LEU A 62 5.74 1.49 -13.14
N ALA A 63 4.48 1.84 -12.87
CA ALA A 63 3.39 1.51 -13.76
C ALA A 63 3.41 2.26 -15.11
N LEU A 64 4.17 3.34 -15.20
CA LEU A 64 4.33 4.15 -16.42
C LEU A 64 5.74 4.03 -17.03
N THR A 65 6.64 3.30 -16.38
CA THR A 65 8.01 3.12 -16.86
C THR A 65 8.04 2.15 -18.05
N GLY A 66 8.72 2.52 -19.13
CA GLY A 66 8.88 1.67 -20.32
C GLY A 66 7.73 1.72 -21.34
N VAL A 67 6.72 2.58 -21.12
CA VAL A 67 5.62 2.80 -22.08
C VAL A 67 6.00 3.89 -23.07
N ALA A 68 5.78 3.64 -24.37
CA ALA A 68 6.01 4.66 -25.40
C ALA A 68 5.04 5.84 -25.21
N PRO A 69 5.44 7.10 -25.51
CA PRO A 69 4.61 8.28 -25.27
C PRO A 69 3.22 8.18 -25.93
N GLN A 70 3.12 7.55 -27.10
CA GLN A 70 1.83 7.34 -27.79
C GLN A 70 0.87 6.39 -27.06
N ASP A 71 1.39 5.49 -26.21
CA ASP A 71 0.60 4.47 -25.50
C ASP A 71 0.34 4.83 -24.03
N ALA A 72 0.93 5.93 -23.54
CA ALA A 72 0.85 6.34 -22.13
C ALA A 72 -0.60 6.53 -21.64
N GLY A 73 -1.49 7.05 -22.51
CA GLY A 73 -2.92 7.21 -22.20
C GLY A 73 -3.62 5.87 -22.00
N ALA A 74 -3.38 4.90 -22.89
CA ALA A 74 -3.96 3.56 -22.80
C ALA A 74 -3.41 2.76 -21.61
N ALA A 75 -2.10 2.88 -21.34
CA ALA A 75 -1.46 2.25 -20.17
C ALA A 75 -2.02 2.80 -18.86
N SER A 76 -2.14 4.12 -18.73
CA SER A 76 -2.72 4.77 -17.55
C SER A 76 -4.20 4.40 -17.35
N ALA A 77 -4.99 4.36 -18.42
CA ALA A 77 -6.39 3.93 -18.35
C ALA A 77 -6.52 2.47 -17.87
N THR A 78 -5.66 1.59 -18.38
CA THR A 78 -5.61 0.18 -17.97
C THR A 78 -5.20 0.04 -16.51
N LEU A 79 -4.18 0.78 -16.07
CA LEU A 79 -3.73 0.79 -14.68
C LEU A 79 -4.83 1.25 -13.72
N ASN A 80 -5.46 2.40 -14.01
CA ASN A 80 -6.52 2.93 -13.16
C ASN A 80 -7.73 1.99 -13.10
N SER A 81 -8.06 1.31 -14.21
CA SER A 81 -9.11 0.30 -14.24
C SER A 81 -8.73 -0.91 -13.38
N ALA A 82 -7.50 -1.41 -13.51
CA ALA A 82 -7.00 -2.52 -12.70
C ALA A 82 -6.97 -2.19 -11.20
N LEU A 83 -6.57 -0.97 -10.83
CA LEU A 83 -6.58 -0.49 -9.44
C LEU A 83 -8.00 -0.39 -8.87
N GLN A 84 -8.97 0.13 -9.65
CA GLN A 84 -10.37 0.20 -9.21
C GLN A 84 -11.01 -1.20 -9.08
N ILE A 85 -10.75 -2.09 -10.02
CA ILE A 85 -11.22 -3.49 -9.96
C ILE A 85 -10.58 -4.19 -8.75
N GLY A 86 -9.26 -4.09 -8.59
CA GLY A 86 -8.57 -4.69 -7.44
C GLY A 86 -9.05 -4.13 -6.10
N GLY A 87 -9.22 -2.80 -6.01
CA GLY A 87 -9.70 -2.13 -4.82
C GLY A 87 -11.13 -2.53 -4.44
N SER A 88 -12.03 -2.60 -5.42
CA SER A 88 -13.41 -3.04 -5.18
C SER A 88 -13.51 -4.51 -4.76
N ILE A 89 -12.76 -5.41 -5.42
CA ILE A 89 -12.71 -6.83 -5.05
C ILE A 89 -12.14 -7.00 -3.64
N GLY A 90 -11.02 -6.34 -3.34
CA GLY A 90 -10.40 -6.39 -2.01
C GLY A 90 -11.34 -5.91 -0.91
N LEU A 91 -11.99 -4.76 -1.13
CA LEU A 91 -12.99 -4.22 -0.20
C LEU A 91 -14.16 -5.18 0.01
N SER A 92 -14.67 -5.79 -1.06
CA SER A 92 -15.79 -6.73 -0.99
C SER A 92 -15.43 -7.96 -0.16
N VAL A 93 -14.25 -8.56 -0.37
CA VAL A 93 -13.79 -9.72 0.38
C VAL A 93 -13.66 -9.39 1.87
N PHE A 94 -13.00 -8.28 2.23
CA PHE A 94 -12.84 -7.90 3.63
C PHE A 94 -14.17 -7.56 4.31
N THR A 95 -15.07 -6.90 3.58
CA THR A 95 -16.42 -6.57 4.09
C THR A 95 -17.24 -7.84 4.31
N ALA A 96 -17.17 -8.81 3.39
CA ALA A 96 -17.86 -10.08 3.53
C ALA A 96 -17.32 -10.89 4.72
N LEU A 97 -15.99 -10.93 4.90
CA LEU A 97 -15.37 -11.56 6.06
C LEU A 97 -15.88 -10.91 7.35
N TYR A 98 -15.77 -9.58 7.48
CA TYR A 98 -16.29 -8.82 8.62
C TYR A 98 -17.77 -9.15 8.90
N ALA A 99 -18.63 -9.02 7.90
CA ALA A 99 -20.06 -9.25 8.05
C ALA A 99 -20.38 -10.69 8.46
N SER A 100 -19.68 -11.67 7.87
CA SER A 100 -19.85 -13.09 8.21
C SER A 100 -19.46 -13.39 9.66
N THR A 101 -18.37 -12.80 10.16
CA THR A 101 -17.94 -12.96 11.55
C THR A 101 -18.88 -12.31 12.54
N VAL A 102 -19.43 -11.14 12.22
CA VAL A 102 -20.41 -10.46 13.07
C VAL A 102 -21.72 -11.23 13.10
N ALA A 103 -22.19 -11.73 11.95
CA ALA A 103 -23.44 -12.49 11.85
C ALA A 103 -23.35 -13.89 12.48
N GLY A 104 -22.18 -14.51 12.44
CA GLY A 104 -21.91 -15.83 13.04
C GLY A 104 -21.47 -15.79 14.50
N TYR A 105 -21.45 -14.60 15.13
CA TYR A 105 -21.05 -14.47 16.52
C TYR A 105 -22.14 -15.04 17.45
N ASP A 106 -21.88 -16.21 18.01
CA ASP A 106 -22.76 -16.95 18.92
C ASP A 106 -22.41 -16.75 20.41
N GLY A 107 -21.28 -16.07 20.67
CA GLY A 107 -20.82 -15.76 22.01
C GLY A 107 -21.86 -14.88 22.72
N GLY A 108 -22.37 -15.34 23.86
CA GLY A 108 -23.37 -14.63 24.68
C GLY A 108 -22.91 -13.31 25.31
N GLY A 109 -21.95 -12.62 24.68
CA GLY A 109 -21.48 -11.28 24.99
C GLY A 109 -22.30 -10.19 24.32
N THR A 110 -21.73 -8.99 24.27
CA THR A 110 -22.39 -7.78 23.78
C THR A 110 -22.26 -7.61 22.26
N GLN A 111 -23.09 -6.73 21.68
CA GLN A 111 -22.95 -6.33 20.28
C GLN A 111 -21.57 -5.71 19.98
N LEU A 112 -20.95 -5.06 20.97
CA LEU A 112 -19.62 -4.48 20.85
C LEU A 112 -18.54 -5.55 20.68
N ASP A 113 -18.71 -6.71 21.32
CA ASP A 113 -17.78 -7.83 21.22
C ASP A 113 -17.82 -8.46 19.82
N ALA A 114 -19.02 -8.61 19.25
CA ALA A 114 -19.20 -9.08 17.88
C ALA A 114 -18.49 -8.16 16.87
N PHE A 115 -18.59 -6.83 17.02
CA PHE A 115 -17.91 -5.87 16.16
C PHE A 115 -16.39 -5.91 16.32
N THR A 116 -15.89 -5.96 17.56
CA THR A 116 -14.46 -6.07 17.83
C THR A 116 -13.87 -7.34 17.21
N SER A 117 -14.56 -8.47 17.34
CA SER A 117 -14.20 -9.74 16.71
C SER A 117 -14.17 -9.63 15.18
N GLY A 118 -15.19 -9.00 14.58
CA GLY A 118 -15.24 -8.78 13.14
C GLY A 118 -14.08 -7.91 12.63
N TYR A 119 -13.74 -6.83 13.34
CA TYR A 119 -12.59 -5.98 12.99
C TYR A 119 -11.26 -6.74 13.11
N SER A 120 -11.09 -7.54 14.17
CA SER A 120 -9.87 -8.34 14.36
C SER A 120 -9.66 -9.29 13.17
N VAL A 121 -10.70 -10.03 12.75
CA VAL A 121 -10.61 -10.93 11.59
C VAL A 121 -10.32 -10.18 10.30
N ALA A 122 -10.97 -9.03 10.07
CA ALA A 122 -10.71 -8.21 8.90
C ALA A 122 -9.26 -7.71 8.86
N PHE A 123 -8.71 -7.26 9.99
CA PHE A 123 -7.32 -6.81 10.08
C PHE A 123 -6.31 -7.94 9.87
N ILE A 124 -6.57 -9.14 10.41
CA ILE A 124 -5.72 -10.32 10.17
C ILE A 124 -5.75 -10.71 8.68
N ALA A 125 -6.93 -10.77 8.07
CA ALA A 125 -7.07 -11.09 6.65
C ALA A 125 -6.32 -10.08 5.76
N ALA A 126 -6.42 -8.78 6.08
CA ALA A 126 -5.69 -7.74 5.38
C ALA A 126 -4.17 -7.82 5.62
N ALA A 127 -3.71 -8.16 6.83
CA ALA A 127 -2.30 -8.40 7.12
C ALA A 127 -1.74 -9.57 6.30
N ILE A 128 -2.47 -10.69 6.22
CA ILE A 128 -2.11 -11.84 5.36
C ILE A 128 -2.05 -11.41 3.89
N GLY A 129 -3.05 -10.64 3.42
CA GLY A 129 -3.08 -10.10 2.06
C GLY A 129 -1.83 -9.26 1.73
N LEU A 130 -1.38 -8.43 2.67
CA LEU A 130 -0.16 -7.62 2.50
C LEU A 130 1.12 -8.46 2.51
N VAL A 131 1.19 -9.51 3.33
CA VAL A 131 2.31 -10.47 3.29
C VAL A 131 2.36 -11.18 1.95
N LEU A 132 1.22 -11.64 1.43
CA LEU A 132 1.14 -12.24 0.09
C LEU A 132 1.57 -11.24 -0.99
N ALA A 133 1.13 -9.98 -0.91
CA ALA A 133 1.57 -8.92 -1.81
C ALA A 133 3.08 -8.69 -1.75
N SER A 134 3.68 -8.74 -0.56
CA SER A 134 5.15 -8.66 -0.38
C SER A 134 5.87 -9.81 -1.07
N ILE A 135 5.36 -11.05 -0.93
CA ILE A 135 5.93 -12.24 -1.58
C ILE A 135 5.84 -12.11 -3.11
N ILE A 136 4.67 -11.71 -3.63
CA ILE A 136 4.47 -11.46 -5.06
C ILE A 136 5.46 -10.39 -5.54
N ALA A 137 5.57 -9.27 -4.82
CA ALA A 137 6.53 -8.21 -5.13
C ALA A 137 7.97 -8.75 -5.16
N ALA A 138 8.36 -9.57 -4.18
CA ALA A 138 9.70 -10.14 -4.10
C ALA A 138 10.04 -11.07 -5.29
N VAL A 139 9.05 -11.85 -5.77
CA VAL A 139 9.21 -12.83 -6.86
C VAL A 139 9.15 -12.18 -8.24
N PHE A 140 8.19 -11.29 -8.47
CA PHE A 140 7.88 -10.74 -9.79
C PHE A 140 8.62 -9.42 -10.08
N ILE A 141 8.99 -8.62 -9.08
CA ILE A 141 9.68 -7.35 -9.30
C ILE A 141 11.19 -7.62 -9.46
N ARG A 142 11.63 -7.71 -10.72
CA ARG A 142 13.02 -7.88 -11.15
C ARG A 142 13.61 -6.64 -11.84
N GLY A 143 13.14 -5.43 -11.49
CA GLY A 143 13.59 -4.15 -12.07
C GLY A 143 14.66 -3.43 -11.23
N THR A 144 15.72 -2.92 -11.88
CA THR A 144 16.91 -2.31 -11.26
C THR A 144 16.83 -0.77 -11.25
N LYS A 145 17.53 -0.13 -10.29
CA LYS A 145 17.63 1.33 -10.03
C LYS A 145 17.83 2.25 -11.24
N SER A 146 18.27 1.75 -12.40
CA SER A 146 18.71 2.58 -13.55
C SER A 146 17.59 3.17 -14.42
N GLU A 147 16.36 2.65 -14.40
CA GLU A 147 15.27 3.16 -15.25
C GLU A 147 14.39 4.24 -14.58
N LEU A 148 14.48 4.39 -13.26
CA LEU A 148 13.52 5.18 -12.45
C LEU A 148 14.05 6.54 -11.96
N LEU A 149 15.25 6.93 -12.41
CA LEU A 149 15.73 8.30 -12.30
C LEU A 149 15.88 8.88 -13.72
N PRO A 150 14.79 9.32 -14.37
CA PRO A 150 14.90 10.27 -15.46
C PRO A 150 15.72 11.46 -14.95
N GLN A 151 16.76 11.76 -15.70
CA GLN A 151 17.81 12.71 -15.40
C GLN A 151 17.29 14.03 -14.81
N GLY A 152 17.67 14.30 -13.56
CA GLY A 152 17.72 15.67 -13.03
C GLY A 152 18.97 16.42 -13.52
N SER A 153 19.37 16.22 -14.77
CA SER A 153 20.59 16.81 -15.34
C SER A 153 20.39 17.26 -16.78
N ASP A 154 19.38 18.12 -17.01
CA ASP A 154 19.32 19.00 -18.19
C ASP A 154 18.76 20.41 -17.87
N ALA A 155 18.77 20.81 -16.59
CA ALA A 155 18.60 22.22 -16.21
C ALA A 155 19.91 23.04 -16.37
N GLY A 156 20.89 22.51 -17.11
CA GLY A 156 22.24 23.07 -17.29
C GLY A 156 22.58 23.52 -18.71
N SER A 157 21.66 23.45 -19.68
CA SER A 157 21.89 23.97 -21.04
C SER A 157 20.77 24.90 -21.52
N ALA A 158 20.29 25.78 -20.64
CA ALA A 158 19.79 27.07 -21.12
C ALA A 158 21.02 27.92 -21.48
N ALA A 159 21.53 27.73 -22.69
CA ALA A 159 22.49 28.66 -23.28
C ALA A 159 21.89 30.09 -23.21
N PRO A 160 22.67 31.11 -22.83
CA PRO A 160 22.16 32.47 -22.76
C PRO A 160 21.76 32.88 -24.17
N VAL A 161 20.47 33.17 -24.38
CA VAL A 161 20.01 33.88 -25.56
C VAL A 161 20.60 35.28 -25.46
N LEU A 162 21.79 35.42 -26.05
CA LEU A 162 22.47 36.68 -26.25
C LEU A 162 21.58 37.59 -27.10
N ALA A 163 21.50 38.83 -26.65
CA ALA A 163 20.91 39.96 -27.34
C ALA A 163 21.33 40.02 -28.82
N HIS A 164 20.35 40.27 -29.69
CA HIS A 164 20.41 41.25 -30.76
C HIS A 164 18.99 41.60 -31.22
#